data_AF-A0A9E3V1P4-F1
#
_entry.id   AF-A0A9E3V1P4-F1
#
_cell.length_a   1.000
_cell.length_b   1.000
_cell.length_c   1.000
_cell.angle_alpha   90.00
_cell.angle_beta   90.00
_cell.angle_gamma   90.00
#
_symmetry.space_group_name_H-M   'P 1'
#
loop_
_entity.id
_entity.type
_entity.pdbx_description
1 polymer ?
#
loop_
_entity_poly.entity_id
_entity_poly.type
_entity_poly.pdbx_seq_one_letter_code
_entity_poly.pdbx_strand_id
1 'polypeptide(L)'
;PNLVPLRTIARDLNVRGKDFVVNFVGNLAAFLPLGALLRRLWGSRASAQRVALAGMALSLAIELLQFLSGRRVADVDDVLLNTLGALLGYMALAGGQLLASLAKPRTAPND
;
A
#
# COMPACT_ATOMS: atom_id res chain seq x y z
N PRO A 1 11.39 20.29 -1.49
CA PRO A 1 10.78 19.00 -1.94
C PRO A 1 11.79 17.89 -1.80
N ASN A 2 11.35 16.70 -1.38
CA ASN A 2 12.20 15.53 -1.40
C ASN A 2 11.88 14.69 -2.63
N LEU A 3 12.81 14.69 -3.57
CA LEU A 3 12.74 13.88 -4.79
C LEU A 3 13.81 12.79 -4.81
N VAL A 4 14.60 12.68 -3.74
CA VAL A 4 15.63 11.66 -3.59
C VAL A 4 15.03 10.51 -2.80
N PRO A 5 14.85 9.33 -3.43
CA PRO A 5 14.31 8.17 -2.74
C PRO A 5 15.09 7.79 -1.49
N LEU A 6 14.38 7.31 -0.47
CA LEU A 6 14.85 6.83 0.82
C LEU A 6 15.48 7.89 1.73
N ARG A 7 15.53 9.16 1.30
CA ARG A 7 16.18 10.22 2.07
C ARG A 7 15.40 10.58 3.34
N THR A 8 14.08 10.77 3.23
CA THR A 8 13.21 11.06 4.36
C THR A 8 13.10 9.85 5.28
N ILE A 9 12.97 8.65 4.70
CA ILE A 9 12.97 7.40 5.48
C ILE A 9 14.25 7.25 6.30
N ALA A 10 15.43 7.45 5.69
CA ALA A 10 16.71 7.34 6.38
C ALA A 10 16.86 8.41 7.47
N ARG A 11 16.44 9.65 7.20
CA ARG A 11 16.45 10.73 8.18
C ARG A 11 15.58 10.38 9.39
N ASP A 12 14.34 9.98 9.14
CA ASP A 12 13.36 9.72 10.20
C ASP A 12 13.75 8.46 11.01
N LEU A 13 14.33 7.45 10.35
CA LEU A 13 14.94 6.27 11.00
C LEU A 13 16.13 6.61 11.88
N ASN A 14 16.91 7.63 11.54
CA ASN A 14 18.06 8.05 12.34
C ASN A 14 17.63 8.83 13.59
N VAL A 15 16.54 9.62 13.48
CA VAL A 15 15.98 10.39 14.60
C VAL A 15 15.13 9.51 15.54
N ARG A 16 14.57 8.39 15.03
CA ARG A 16 13.73 7.42 15.77
C ARG A 16 12.68 8.09 16.69
N GLY A 17 11.83 8.92 16.08
CA GLY A 17 10.81 9.69 16.80
C GLY A 17 9.37 9.44 16.31
N LYS A 18 8.44 10.27 16.81
CA LYS A 18 7.03 10.26 16.37
C LYS A 18 6.90 10.44 14.86
N ASP A 19 7.76 11.27 14.26
CA ASP A 19 7.75 11.55 12.83
C ASP A 19 8.00 10.30 11.98
N PHE A 20 8.91 9.42 12.42
CA PHE A 20 9.11 8.13 11.77
C PHE A 20 7.85 7.28 11.81
N VAL A 21 7.20 7.17 12.97
CA VAL A 21 5.96 6.36 13.09
C VAL A 21 4.87 6.93 12.19
N VAL A 22 4.67 8.25 12.22
CA VAL A 22 3.62 8.90 11.42
C VAL A 22 3.91 8.77 9.92
N ASN A 23 5.11 9.10 9.46
CA ASN A 23 5.43 9.05 8.03
C ASN A 23 5.55 7.60 7.54
N PHE A 24 6.30 6.75 8.23
CA PHE A 24 6.53 5.38 7.78
C PHE A 24 5.29 4.50 7.94
N VAL A 25 4.79 4.38 9.16
CA VAL A 25 3.67 3.48 9.46
C VAL A 25 2.36 4.08 8.97
N GLY A 26 2.17 5.40 9.08
CA GLY A 26 0.95 6.06 8.62
C GLY A 26 0.73 5.92 7.12
N ASN A 27 1.75 6.16 6.28
CA ASN A 27 1.63 6.00 4.83
C ASN A 27 1.37 4.53 4.43
N LEU A 28 2.09 3.57 5.04
CA LEU A 28 1.83 2.15 4.81
C LEU A 28 0.39 1.76 5.17
N ALA A 29 -0.07 2.17 6.37
CA ALA A 29 -1.39 1.86 6.88
C ALA A 29 -2.51 2.53 6.06
N ALA A 30 -2.28 3.74 5.54
CA ALA A 30 -3.27 4.46 4.74
C ALA A 30 -3.63 3.72 3.44
N PHE A 31 -2.69 3.00 2.83
CA PHE A 31 -2.89 2.32 1.56
C PHE A 31 -3.15 0.81 1.68
N LEU A 32 -2.99 0.23 2.87
CA LEU A 32 -3.34 -1.16 3.17
C LEU A 32 -4.81 -1.50 2.79
N PRO A 33 -5.82 -0.72 3.21
CA PRO A 33 -7.21 -0.96 2.82
C PRO A 33 -7.44 -0.86 1.30
N LEU A 34 -6.75 0.05 0.61
CA LEU A 34 -6.83 0.19 -0.86
C LEU A 34 -6.34 -1.08 -1.55
N GLY A 35 -5.19 -1.62 -1.13
CA GLY A 35 -4.64 -2.86 -1.68
C GLY A 35 -5.61 -4.04 -1.58
N ALA A 36 -6.19 -4.22 -0.39
CA ALA A 36 -7.19 -5.24 -0.14
C ALA A 36 -8.47 -5.00 -0.97
N LEU A 37 -8.94 -3.76 -1.05
CA LEU A 37 -10.09 -3.38 -1.86
C LEU A 37 -9.86 -3.70 -3.35
N LEU A 38 -8.71 -3.33 -3.90
CA LEU A 38 -8.35 -3.63 -5.30
C LEU A 38 -8.28 -5.13 -5.56
N ARG A 39 -7.72 -5.92 -4.62
CA ARG A 39 -7.74 -7.39 -4.71
C ARG A 39 -9.16 -7.93 -4.73
N ARG A 40 -10.07 -7.36 -3.93
CA ARG A 40 -11.48 -7.77 -3.86
C ARG A 40 -12.26 -7.39 -5.11
N LEU A 41 -12.08 -6.18 -5.63
CA LEU A 41 -12.80 -5.64 -6.78
C LEU A 41 -12.34 -6.26 -8.09
N TRP A 42 -11.03 -6.39 -8.30
CA TRP A 42 -10.49 -6.95 -9.54
C TRP A 42 -10.41 -8.48 -9.53
N GLY A 43 -10.55 -9.13 -8.38
CA GLY A 43 -10.59 -10.59 -8.28
C GLY A 43 -9.33 -11.22 -8.88
N SER A 44 -9.50 -12.20 -9.78
CA SER A 44 -8.40 -12.87 -10.49
C SER A 44 -7.62 -11.95 -11.43
N ARG A 45 -8.18 -10.79 -11.81
CA ARG A 45 -7.48 -9.78 -12.63
C ARG A 45 -6.55 -8.89 -11.80
N ALA A 46 -6.61 -8.99 -10.47
CA ALA A 46 -5.72 -8.25 -9.57
C ALA A 46 -4.33 -8.89 -9.58
N SER A 47 -3.36 -8.23 -10.22
CA SER A 47 -1.94 -8.57 -10.12
C SER A 47 -1.23 -7.57 -9.21
N ALA A 48 -0.14 -8.00 -8.57
CA ALA A 48 0.70 -7.11 -7.77
C ALA A 48 1.13 -5.86 -8.56
N GLN A 49 1.51 -6.02 -9.84
CA GLN A 49 1.86 -4.90 -10.71
C GLN A 49 0.71 -3.91 -10.89
N ARG A 50 -0.53 -4.37 -11.14
CA ARG A 50 -1.68 -3.49 -11.30
C ARG A 50 -2.02 -2.74 -10.02
N VAL A 51 -1.92 -3.42 -8.88
CA VAL A 51 -2.12 -2.78 -7.56
C VAL A 51 -1.01 -1.77 -7.28
N ALA A 52 0.25 -2.09 -7.57
CA ALA A 52 1.36 -1.15 -7.42
C ALA A 52 1.17 0.10 -8.28
N LEU A 53 0.82 -0.07 -9.56
CA LEU A 53 0.58 1.07 -10.46
C LEU A 53 -0.59 1.94 -9.99
N ALA A 54 -1.68 1.33 -9.53
CA ALA A 54 -2.83 2.08 -9.02
C ALA A 54 -2.52 2.79 -7.69
N GLY A 55 -1.83 2.11 -6.77
CA GLY A 55 -1.37 2.71 -5.51
C GLY A 55 -0.40 3.86 -5.75
N MET A 56 0.58 3.68 -6.63
CA MET A 56 1.54 4.72 -7.01
C MET A 56 0.85 5.92 -7.68
N ALA A 57 -0.06 5.67 -8.64
CA ALA A 57 -0.79 6.73 -9.32
C ALA A 57 -1.68 7.53 -8.37
N LEU A 58 -2.43 6.84 -7.49
CA LEU A 58 -3.25 7.52 -6.49
C LEU A 58 -2.40 8.29 -5.48
N SER A 59 -1.30 7.72 -5.00
CA SER A 59 -0.41 8.41 -4.08
C SER A 59 0.25 9.63 -4.72
N LEU A 60 0.65 9.54 -5.98
CA LEU A 60 1.19 10.68 -6.71
C LEU A 60 0.12 11.78 -6.85
N ALA A 61 -1.12 11.42 -7.17
CA ALA A 61 -2.22 12.37 -7.24
C ALA A 61 -2.47 13.07 -5.89
N ILE A 62 -2.46 12.33 -4.78
CA ILE A 62 -2.59 12.88 -3.43
C ILE A 62 -1.44 13.85 -3.13
N GLU A 63 -0.21 13.45 -3.42
CA GLU A 63 0.98 14.27 -3.17
C GLU A 63 0.96 15.58 -3.97
N LEU A 64 0.55 15.51 -5.25
CA LEU A 64 0.37 16.67 -6.10
C LEU A 64 -0.73 17.60 -5.57
N LEU A 65 -1.87 17.08 -5.13
CA LEU A 65 -2.94 17.89 -4.55
C LEU A 65 -2.50 18.57 -3.23
N GLN A 66 -1.74 17.86 -2.40
CA GLN A 66 -1.20 18.42 -1.16
C GLN A 66 -0.14 19.50 -1.41
N PHE A 67 0.69 19.31 -2.44
CA PHE A 67 1.66 20.30 -2.89
C PHE A 67 0.97 21.56 -3.44
N LEU A 68 0.00 21.40 -4.34
CA LEU A 68 -0.75 22.51 -4.94
C LEU A 68 -1.61 23.27 -3.93
N SER A 69 -2.12 22.59 -2.91
CA SER A 69 -2.86 23.22 -1.81
C SER A 69 -1.97 23.93 -0.78
N GLY A 70 -0.64 23.89 -0.96
CA GLY A 70 0.33 24.50 -0.04
C GLY A 70 0.38 23.85 1.35
N ARG A 71 -0.26 22.70 1.55
CA ARG A 71 -0.29 22.00 2.85
C ARG A 71 1.07 21.48 3.24
N ARG A 72 1.79 20.91 2.27
CA ARG A 72 3.12 20.35 2.48
C ARG A 72 3.91 20.32 1.19
N VAL A 73 5.20 20.06 1.38
CA VAL A 73 6.14 19.90 0.30
C VAL A 73 6.11 18.45 -0.20
N ALA A 74 6.14 18.25 -1.52
CA ALA A 74 6.13 16.92 -2.12
C ALA A 74 7.30 16.03 -1.63
N ASP A 75 7.00 14.79 -1.26
CA ASP A 75 7.95 13.75 -0.83
C ASP A 75 7.76 12.43 -1.62
N VAL A 76 8.81 12.00 -2.33
CA VAL A 76 8.81 10.73 -3.07
C VAL A 76 8.74 9.51 -2.15
N ASP A 77 9.21 9.63 -0.90
CA ASP A 77 9.18 8.52 0.05
C ASP A 77 7.74 8.17 0.46
N ASP A 78 6.84 9.17 0.51
CA ASP A 78 5.42 8.94 0.77
C ASP A 78 4.78 8.12 -0.35
N VAL A 79 5.12 8.43 -1.60
CA VAL A 79 4.66 7.65 -2.77
C VAL A 79 5.14 6.21 -2.70
N LEU A 80 6.40 6.00 -2.30
CA LEU A 80 6.97 4.66 -2.15
C LEU A 80 6.28 3.88 -1.02
N LEU A 81 6.11 4.50 0.15
CA LEU A 81 5.46 3.88 1.31
C LEU A 81 4.00 3.56 1.04
N ASN A 82 3.25 4.48 0.43
CA ASN A 82 1.87 4.25 0.03
C ASN A 82 1.74 3.11 -0.99
N THR A 83 2.64 3.06 -1.98
CA THR A 83 2.68 1.96 -2.95
C THR A 83 2.96 0.61 -2.28
N LEU A 84 3.90 0.58 -1.33
CA LEU A 84 4.19 -0.61 -0.54
C LEU A 84 3.00 -1.01 0.33
N GLY A 85 2.31 -0.06 0.95
CA GLY A 85 1.08 -0.29 1.73
C GLY A 85 0.00 -0.96 0.89
N ALA A 86 -0.22 -0.50 -0.34
CA ALA A 86 -1.17 -1.12 -1.27
C ALA A 86 -0.76 -2.56 -1.63
N LEU A 87 0.53 -2.83 -1.84
CA LEU A 87 1.02 -4.19 -2.09
C LEU A 87 0.81 -5.10 -0.88
N LEU A 88 1.11 -4.62 0.34
CA LEU A 88 0.88 -5.37 1.57
C LEU A 88 -0.60 -5.72 1.77
N GLY A 89 -1.50 -4.76 1.54
CA GLY A 89 -2.95 -5.01 1.59
C GLY A 89 -3.44 -6.02 0.57
N TYR A 90 -2.92 -5.96 -0.66
CA TYR A 90 -3.20 -6.96 -1.70
C TYR A 90 -2.74 -8.36 -1.28
N MET A 91 -1.51 -8.49 -0.79
CA MET A 91 -0.94 -9.78 -0.36
C MET A 91 -1.70 -10.35 0.83
N ALA A 92 -2.05 -9.52 1.81
CA ALA A 92 -2.81 -9.95 2.98
C ALA A 92 -4.16 -10.58 2.58
N LEU A 93 -4.92 -9.91 1.70
CA LEU A 93 -6.20 -10.45 1.26
C LEU A 93 -6.04 -11.66 0.34
N ALA A 94 -5.07 -11.64 -0.58
CA ALA A 94 -4.81 -12.76 -1.48
C ALA A 94 -4.38 -14.01 -0.72
N GLY A 95 -3.47 -13.87 0.26
CA GLY A 95 -3.01 -14.94 1.13
C GLY A 95 -4.15 -15.49 1.99
N GLY A 96 -4.97 -14.62 2.60
CA GLY A 96 -6.15 -15.04 3.36
C GLY A 96 -7.16 -15.85 2.53
N GLN A 97 -7.40 -15.44 1.29
CA GLN A 97 -8.28 -16.17 0.36
C GLN A 97 -7.68 -17.53 -0.04
N LEU A 98 -6.36 -17.60 -0.24
CA LEU A 98 -5.67 -18.86 -0.54
C LEU A 98 -5.78 -19.83 0.64
N LEU A 99 -5.45 -19.39 1.86
CA LEU A 99 -5.56 -20.21 3.07
C LEU A 99 -6.99 -20.73 3.28
N ALA A 100 -8.00 -19.88 3.08
CA ALA A 100 -9.40 -20.28 3.17
C ALA A 100 -9.80 -21.31 2.10
N SER A 101 -9.19 -21.27 0.91
CA SER A 101 -9.43 -22.27 -0.14
C SER A 101 -8.82 -23.63 0.19
N LEU A 102 -7.69 -23.66 0.89
CA LEU A 102 -7.03 -24.90 1.35
C LEU A 102 -7.76 -25.55 2.54
N ALA A 103 -8.42 -24.74 3.38
CA ALA A 103 -9.13 -25.21 4.56
C ALA A 103 -10.53 -25.79 4.27
N LYS A 104 -11.10 -25.59 3.07
CA LYS A 104 -12.41 -26.16 2.71
C LYS A 104 -12.28 -27.68 2.50
N PRO A 105 -12.96 -28.53 3.31
CA PRO A 105 -12.93 -29.98 3.10
C PRO A 105 -13.57 -30.31 1.75
N ARG A 106 -12.93 -31.24 1.02
CA ARG A 106 -13.40 -31.75 -0.27
C ARG A 106 -14.74 -32.43 -0.01
N THR A 107 -15.85 -31.76 -0.27
CA THR A 107 -17.18 -32.38 -0.20
C THR A 107 -17.16 -33.54 -1.20
N ALA A 108 -17.22 -34.77 -0.68
CA ALA A 108 -17.37 -35.96 -1.51
C ALA A 108 -18.62 -35.79 -2.37
N PRO A 109 -18.59 -36.17 -3.66
CA PRO A 109 -19.81 -36.22 -4.46
C PRO A 109 -20.76 -37.22 -3.79
N ASN A 110 -22.02 -36.82 -3.54
CA ASN A 110 -23.05 -37.80 -3.20
C ASN A 110 -23.35 -38.60 -4.47
N ASP A 111 -23.15 -39.92 -4.36
CA ASP A 111 -23.51 -40.93 -5.34
C ASP A 111 -25.02 -40.95 -5.64
#